data_AF-A0A3P3EEI7-F1
#
_entry.id   AF-A0A3P3EEI7-F1
#
_cell.length_a   1.000
_cell.length_b   1.000
_cell.length_c   1.000
_cell.angle_alpha   90.00
_cell.angle_beta   90.00
_cell.angle_gamma   90.00
#
_symmetry.space_group_name_H-M   'P 1'
#
loop_
_entity.id
_entity.type
_entity.pdbx_description
1 polymer ?
#
loop_
_entity_poly.entity_id
_entity_poly.type
_entity_poly.pdbx_seq_one_letter_code
_entity_poly.pdbx_strand_id
1 'polypeptide(L)'
;MNGADLDLPLASRAELDLQRRLARCRRHYVGNALQARLDIAQAAPDVDLELSLAWDGLPLRFLCQAPALAHWLAPNLQEAAFASLPAALQLALLEREGNVFPGLVWYGLSPAQPRAAMGLRLSLERDDQRLALWLDGDPATLLARLPPRPSAQRLAIPLRLSLQWPGLPLDAGELRTLEPGDLLLLPAGHRPDAALLGVLEGRPWARCQLHSTQLELLDMHDTHSLADGEDLHELDQLPIPVSFEVGRRTLDLHTLSTLQPGSLLDLDSALDGEVRILANQRCLGIGELVRLQDRLGVRVTRLFGHDEA
;
A
#
# COMPACT_ATOMS: atom_id res chain seq x y z
N MET A 1 24.96 -24.31 24.93
CA MET A 1 23.70 -23.70 24.45
C MET A 1 23.61 -24.03 22.97
N ASN A 2 22.82 -25.05 22.62
CA ASN A 2 22.62 -25.49 21.24
C ASN A 2 21.86 -24.38 20.50
N GLY A 3 22.49 -23.79 19.47
CA GLY A 3 21.79 -22.95 18.52
C GLY A 3 20.79 -23.81 17.77
N ALA A 4 19.50 -23.52 17.93
CA ALA A 4 18.48 -24.08 17.07
C ALA A 4 18.75 -23.54 15.67
N ASP A 5 19.21 -24.41 14.77
CA ASP A 5 19.30 -24.10 13.34
C ASP A 5 17.87 -23.82 12.89
N LEU A 6 17.59 -22.56 12.57
CA LEU A 6 16.29 -22.14 12.06
C LEU A 6 16.16 -22.71 10.64
N ASP A 7 15.41 -23.79 10.50
CA ASP A 7 15.05 -24.37 9.20
C ASP A 7 14.09 -23.42 8.48
N LEU A 8 14.68 -22.45 7.76
CA LEU A 8 13.95 -21.46 6.97
C LEU A 8 13.73 -22.00 5.56
N PRO A 9 12.52 -21.88 5.00
CA PRO A 9 12.26 -22.30 3.62
C PRO A 9 13.12 -21.49 2.63
N LEU A 10 13.80 -22.20 1.72
CA LEU A 10 14.63 -21.60 0.68
C LEU A 10 13.75 -21.08 -0.46
N ALA A 11 13.69 -19.76 -0.63
CA ALA A 11 13.08 -19.13 -1.79
C ALA A 11 14.10 -18.97 -2.93
N SER A 12 13.73 -19.37 -4.15
CA SER A 12 14.63 -19.24 -5.30
C SER A 12 14.69 -17.81 -5.84
N ARG A 13 15.79 -17.43 -6.50
CA ARG A 13 15.90 -16.10 -7.14
C ARG A 13 14.87 -15.90 -8.25
N ALA A 14 14.56 -16.97 -8.99
CA ALA A 14 13.54 -16.97 -10.03
C ALA A 14 12.13 -16.74 -9.46
N GLU A 15 11.81 -17.36 -8.32
CA GLU A 15 10.55 -17.13 -7.60
C GLU A 15 10.42 -15.68 -7.12
N LEU A 16 11.48 -15.11 -6.53
CA LEU A 16 11.47 -13.72 -6.07
C LEU A 16 11.26 -12.74 -7.23
N ASP A 17 11.94 -12.94 -8.36
CA ASP A 17 11.78 -12.09 -9.55
C ASP A 17 10.38 -12.19 -10.14
N LEU A 18 9.80 -13.39 -10.17
CA LEU A 18 8.42 -13.62 -10.59
C LEU A 18 7.43 -12.91 -9.66
N GLN A 19 7.63 -13.03 -8.34
CA GLN A 19 6.80 -12.39 -7.32
C GLN A 19 6.83 -10.86 -7.43
N ARG A 20 8.01 -10.27 -7.63
CA ARG A 20 8.18 -8.83 -7.82
C ARG A 20 7.45 -8.31 -9.07
N ARG A 21 7.50 -9.06 -10.17
CA ARG A 21 6.79 -8.72 -11.42
C ARG A 21 5.28 -8.82 -11.23
N LEU A 22 4.79 -9.96 -10.74
CA LEU A 22 3.36 -10.18 -10.51
C LEU A 22 2.76 -9.14 -9.55
N ALA A 23 3.51 -8.72 -8.51
CA ALA A 23 3.05 -7.73 -7.54
C ALA A 23 2.68 -6.37 -8.17
N ARG A 24 3.27 -6.02 -9.33
CA ARG A 24 3.02 -4.79 -10.08
C ARG A 24 1.85 -4.90 -11.06
N CYS A 25 1.46 -6.10 -11.43
CA CYS A 25 0.39 -6.36 -12.38
C CYS A 25 -0.96 -6.54 -11.67
N ARG A 26 -2.05 -6.27 -12.38
CA ARG A 26 -3.38 -6.67 -11.95
C ARG A 26 -3.44 -8.19 -11.88
N ARG A 27 -3.75 -8.70 -10.70
CA ARG A 27 -3.82 -10.14 -10.43
C ARG A 27 -5.23 -10.67 -10.25
N HIS A 28 -6.19 -9.81 -9.91
CA HIS A 28 -7.59 -10.20 -9.71
C HIS A 28 -8.49 -9.51 -10.74
N TYR A 29 -9.31 -10.31 -11.40
CA TYR A 29 -10.28 -9.90 -12.39
C TYR A 29 -11.63 -10.46 -11.97
N VAL A 30 -12.62 -9.58 -11.84
CA VAL A 30 -13.98 -9.94 -11.42
C VAL A 30 -14.90 -9.51 -12.55
N GLY A 31 -15.57 -10.49 -13.17
CA GLY A 31 -16.65 -10.27 -14.13
C GLY A 31 -18.00 -10.69 -13.55
N ASN A 32 -19.07 -10.59 -14.35
CA ASN A 32 -20.44 -10.83 -13.89
C ASN A 32 -20.69 -12.27 -13.39
N ALA A 33 -20.01 -13.27 -13.96
CA ALA A 33 -20.19 -14.69 -13.61
C ALA A 33 -18.87 -15.46 -13.51
N LEU A 34 -17.72 -14.78 -13.69
CA LEU A 34 -16.40 -15.41 -13.72
C LEU A 34 -15.41 -14.53 -12.96
N GLN A 35 -14.68 -15.15 -12.04
CA GLN A 35 -13.53 -14.54 -11.38
C GLN A 35 -12.26 -15.21 -11.87
N ALA A 36 -11.23 -14.41 -12.13
CA ALA A 36 -9.93 -14.90 -12.53
C ALA A 36 -8.83 -14.31 -11.63
N ARG A 37 -7.94 -15.16 -11.16
CA ARG A 37 -6.85 -14.81 -10.25
C ARG A 37 -5.52 -15.35 -10.76
N LEU A 38 -4.50 -14.50 -10.78
CA LEU A 38 -3.12 -14.87 -11.02
C LEU A 38 -2.36 -14.96 -9.70
N ASP A 39 -1.70 -16.08 -9.48
CA ASP A 39 -0.85 -16.32 -8.32
C ASP A 39 0.36 -17.21 -8.68
N ILE A 40 1.30 -17.33 -7.75
CA ILE A 40 2.49 -18.17 -7.94
C ILE A 40 2.26 -19.43 -7.13
N ALA A 41 2.28 -20.57 -7.80
CA ALA A 41 2.06 -21.86 -7.18
C ALA A 41 2.93 -22.92 -7.86
N GLN A 42 3.24 -23.97 -7.11
CA GLN A 42 3.82 -25.17 -7.71
C GLN A 42 2.78 -25.81 -8.64
N ALA A 43 3.21 -26.19 -9.84
CA ALA A 43 2.38 -26.95 -10.75
C ALA A 43 1.98 -28.30 -10.15
N ALA A 44 0.70 -28.66 -10.31
CA ALA A 44 0.18 -29.91 -9.79
C ALA A 44 0.94 -31.10 -10.42
N PRO A 45 1.28 -32.13 -9.64
CA PRO A 45 2.11 -33.24 -10.11
C PRO A 45 1.40 -34.16 -11.13
N ASP A 46 0.13 -33.92 -11.39
CA ASP A 46 -0.77 -34.71 -12.22
C ASP A 46 -1.35 -33.92 -13.41
N VAL A 47 -0.75 -32.78 -13.78
CA VAL A 47 -1.11 -32.09 -15.03
C VAL A 47 -0.81 -32.98 -16.24
N ASP A 48 -1.83 -33.23 -17.07
CA ASP A 48 -1.81 -34.19 -18.17
C ASP A 48 -2.30 -33.59 -19.50
N LEU A 49 -2.75 -32.34 -19.49
CA LEU A 49 -3.30 -31.65 -20.65
C LEU A 49 -2.65 -30.28 -20.85
N GLU A 50 -2.26 -29.99 -22.08
CA GLU A 50 -1.79 -28.68 -22.54
C GLU A 50 -2.87 -28.02 -23.41
N LEU A 51 -3.10 -26.75 -23.11
CA LEU A 51 -3.99 -25.83 -23.78
C LEU A 51 -3.16 -24.80 -24.54
N SER A 52 -3.20 -24.84 -25.86
CA SER A 52 -2.55 -23.87 -26.73
C SER A 52 -3.54 -22.78 -27.14
N LEU A 53 -3.22 -21.53 -26.83
CA LEU A 53 -4.05 -20.36 -27.16
C LEU A 53 -3.20 -19.13 -27.51
N ALA A 54 -3.81 -18.10 -28.07
CA ALA A 54 -3.25 -16.75 -28.11
C ALA A 54 -4.16 -15.77 -27.38
N TRP A 55 -3.55 -14.79 -26.72
CA TRP A 55 -4.25 -13.65 -26.15
C TRP A 55 -3.67 -12.37 -26.75
N ASP A 56 -4.49 -11.60 -27.48
CA ASP A 56 -4.05 -10.39 -28.21
C ASP A 56 -2.82 -10.64 -29.11
N GLY A 57 -2.80 -11.82 -29.76
CA GLY A 57 -1.70 -12.26 -30.61
C GLY A 57 -0.46 -12.79 -29.88
N LEU A 58 -0.44 -12.79 -28.54
CA LEU A 58 0.60 -13.42 -27.73
C LEU A 58 0.30 -14.93 -27.59
N PRO A 59 1.11 -15.83 -28.16
CA PRO A 59 0.92 -17.26 -27.97
C PRO A 59 1.24 -17.66 -26.53
N LEU A 60 0.33 -18.39 -25.91
CA LEU A 60 0.43 -18.89 -24.54
C LEU A 60 0.08 -20.38 -24.53
N ARG A 61 0.77 -21.11 -23.65
CA ARG A 61 0.44 -22.51 -23.35
C ARG A 61 0.10 -22.61 -21.88
N PHE A 62 -0.99 -23.29 -21.55
CA PHE A 62 -1.39 -23.56 -20.17
C PHE A 62 -1.53 -25.05 -19.94
N LEU A 63 -1.04 -25.53 -18.81
CA LEU A 63 -1.19 -26.90 -18.36
C LEU A 63 -2.35 -27.00 -17.38
N CYS A 64 -3.13 -28.07 -17.44
CA CYS A 64 -4.15 -28.38 -16.47
C CYS A 64 -4.38 -29.88 -16.36
N GLN A 65 -5.27 -30.26 -15.44
CA GLN A 65 -5.77 -31.62 -15.34
C GLN A 65 -6.98 -31.77 -16.26
N ALA A 66 -6.97 -32.77 -17.15
CA ALA A 66 -8.09 -33.06 -18.05
C ALA A 66 -9.42 -33.27 -17.29
N PRO A 67 -9.46 -33.98 -16.13
CA PRO A 67 -10.70 -34.09 -15.35
C PRO A 67 -11.21 -32.74 -14.82
N ALA A 68 -10.30 -31.84 -14.40
CA ALA A 68 -10.68 -30.52 -13.91
C ALA A 68 -11.27 -29.65 -15.03
N LEU A 69 -10.68 -29.71 -16.24
CA LEU A 69 -11.23 -29.03 -17.41
C LEU A 69 -12.59 -29.61 -17.81
N ALA A 70 -12.74 -30.94 -17.82
CA ALA A 70 -14.00 -31.59 -18.13
C ALA A 70 -15.11 -31.20 -17.14
N HIS A 71 -14.79 -31.15 -15.84
CA HIS A 71 -15.72 -30.69 -14.81
C HIS A 71 -16.11 -29.22 -14.99
N TRP A 72 -15.15 -28.35 -15.32
CA TRP A 72 -15.40 -26.95 -15.65
C TRP A 72 -16.34 -26.79 -16.86
N LEU A 73 -16.19 -27.63 -17.88
CA LEU A 73 -17.03 -27.58 -19.08
C LEU A 73 -18.36 -28.34 -18.95
N ALA A 74 -18.51 -29.16 -17.91
CA ALA A 74 -19.67 -30.03 -17.69
C ALA A 74 -21.04 -29.33 -17.78
N PRO A 75 -21.23 -28.10 -17.27
CA PRO A 75 -22.52 -27.40 -17.39
C PRO A 75 -23.00 -27.20 -18.83
N ASN A 76 -22.08 -27.17 -19.81
CA ASN A 76 -22.41 -27.03 -21.23
C ASN A 76 -22.50 -28.38 -21.97
N LEU A 77 -22.16 -29.50 -21.33
CA LEU A 77 -21.90 -30.77 -22.01
C LEU A 77 -23.09 -31.74 -22.07
N GLN A 78 -24.25 -31.46 -21.45
CA GLN A 78 -25.43 -32.35 -21.47
C GLN A 78 -25.06 -33.84 -21.24
N GLU A 79 -24.22 -34.12 -20.23
CA GLU A 79 -23.70 -35.46 -19.89
C GLU A 79 -22.70 -36.10 -20.88
N ALA A 80 -22.34 -35.41 -21.98
CA ALA A 80 -21.28 -35.86 -22.88
C ALA A 80 -19.88 -35.77 -22.22
N ALA A 81 -19.06 -36.79 -22.44
CA ALA A 81 -17.66 -36.76 -22.01
C ALA A 81 -16.86 -35.81 -22.91
N PHE A 82 -16.26 -34.77 -22.34
CA PHE A 82 -15.45 -33.81 -23.11
C PHE A 82 -14.38 -34.49 -23.98
N ALA A 83 -13.70 -35.49 -23.42
CA ALA A 83 -12.62 -36.22 -24.11
C ALA A 83 -13.09 -37.06 -25.31
N SER A 84 -14.38 -37.40 -25.42
CA SER A 84 -14.91 -38.16 -26.56
C SER A 84 -15.41 -37.26 -27.70
N LEU A 85 -15.44 -35.94 -27.50
CA LEU A 85 -15.85 -35.00 -28.54
C LEU A 85 -14.77 -34.85 -29.63
N PRO A 86 -15.16 -34.65 -30.90
CA PRO A 86 -14.24 -34.23 -31.95
C PRO A 86 -13.52 -32.92 -31.57
N ALA A 87 -12.26 -32.78 -31.97
CA ALA A 87 -11.42 -31.62 -31.65
C ALA A 87 -12.07 -30.27 -32.01
N ALA A 88 -12.81 -30.20 -33.13
CA ALA A 88 -13.53 -29.00 -33.53
C ALA A 88 -14.60 -28.56 -32.52
N LEU A 89 -15.32 -29.51 -31.91
CA LEU A 89 -16.33 -29.21 -30.88
C LEU A 89 -15.69 -28.88 -29.54
N GLN A 90 -14.57 -29.52 -29.20
CA GLN A 90 -13.80 -29.18 -28.00
C GLN A 90 -13.33 -27.72 -28.06
N LEU A 91 -12.78 -27.29 -29.21
CA LEU A 91 -12.35 -25.92 -29.43
C LEU A 91 -13.53 -24.94 -29.39
N ALA A 92 -14.65 -25.26 -30.04
CA ALA A 92 -15.83 -24.40 -30.03
C ALA A 92 -16.40 -24.19 -28.61
N LEU A 93 -16.35 -25.21 -27.75
CA LEU A 93 -16.74 -25.09 -26.33
C LEU A 93 -15.76 -24.20 -25.55
N LEU A 94 -14.46 -24.35 -25.78
CA LEU A 94 -13.44 -23.52 -25.16
C LEU A 94 -13.55 -22.05 -25.61
N GLU A 95 -13.81 -21.79 -26.90
CA GLU A 95 -14.05 -20.45 -27.43
C GLU A 95 -15.28 -19.81 -26.78
N ARG A 96 -16.38 -20.56 -26.67
CA ARG A 96 -17.60 -20.09 -26.02
C ARG A 96 -17.37 -19.68 -24.56
N GLU A 97 -16.60 -20.45 -23.82
CA GLU A 97 -16.22 -20.14 -22.44
C GLU A 97 -15.18 -19.02 -22.35
N GLY A 98 -14.30 -18.93 -23.35
CA GLY A 98 -13.25 -17.91 -23.48
C GLY A 98 -13.77 -16.52 -23.86
N ASN A 99 -15.02 -16.39 -24.31
CA ASN A 99 -15.63 -15.10 -24.68
C ASN A 99 -15.62 -14.04 -23.58
N VAL A 100 -15.38 -14.42 -22.32
CA VAL A 100 -15.20 -13.49 -21.20
C VAL A 100 -13.87 -12.74 -21.29
N PHE A 101 -12.89 -13.28 -22.01
CA PHE A 101 -11.58 -12.68 -22.24
C PHE A 101 -11.47 -12.17 -23.69
N PRO A 102 -11.54 -10.85 -23.93
CA PRO A 102 -11.38 -10.32 -25.28
C PRO A 102 -9.99 -10.66 -25.83
N GLY A 103 -9.94 -10.97 -27.13
CA GLY A 103 -8.69 -11.28 -27.84
C GLY A 103 -8.15 -12.70 -27.61
N LEU A 104 -8.90 -13.57 -26.92
CA LEU A 104 -8.52 -14.97 -26.72
C LEU A 104 -8.88 -15.83 -27.93
N VAL A 105 -7.92 -16.59 -28.46
CA VAL A 105 -8.08 -17.52 -29.57
C VAL A 105 -7.50 -18.87 -29.18
N TRP A 106 -8.27 -19.95 -29.32
CA TRP A 106 -7.79 -21.30 -29.00
C TRP A 106 -7.21 -21.98 -30.24
N TYR A 107 -6.06 -22.64 -30.09
CA TYR A 107 -5.39 -23.34 -31.19
C TYR A 107 -5.46 -24.85 -31.09
N GLY A 108 -5.49 -25.40 -29.87
CA GLY A 108 -5.45 -26.85 -29.70
C GLY A 108 -5.36 -27.33 -28.28
N LEU A 109 -5.60 -28.62 -28.15
CA LEU A 109 -5.42 -29.44 -26.95
C LEU A 109 -4.41 -30.52 -27.29
N SER A 110 -3.40 -30.72 -26.43
CA SER A 110 -2.41 -31.78 -26.58
C SER A 110 -2.11 -32.43 -25.24
N PRO A 111 -1.73 -33.72 -25.20
CA PRO A 111 -1.30 -34.36 -23.96
C PRO A 111 -0.02 -33.69 -23.44
N ALA A 112 0.04 -33.48 -22.13
CA ALA A 112 1.18 -32.89 -21.44
C ALA A 112 1.86 -33.89 -20.50
N GLN A 113 3.11 -33.62 -20.15
CA GLN A 113 3.79 -34.32 -19.07
C GLN A 113 3.81 -33.44 -17.81
N PRO A 114 3.67 -34.04 -16.62
CA PRO A 114 3.75 -33.29 -15.38
C PRO A 114 5.09 -32.60 -15.21
N ARG A 115 5.07 -31.34 -14.76
CA ARG A 115 6.26 -30.56 -14.46
C ARG A 115 6.15 -30.01 -13.05
N ALA A 116 6.93 -30.54 -12.11
CA ALA A 116 7.02 -29.99 -10.76
C ALA A 116 7.92 -28.74 -10.76
N ALA A 117 7.36 -27.61 -11.17
CA ALA A 117 8.04 -26.32 -11.13
C ALA A 117 7.15 -25.25 -10.48
N MET A 118 7.78 -24.28 -9.82
CA MET A 118 7.11 -23.06 -9.39
C MET A 118 6.78 -22.22 -10.63
N GLY A 119 5.51 -21.88 -10.83
CA GLY A 119 5.07 -21.20 -12.03
C GLY A 119 3.93 -20.21 -11.77
N LEU A 120 3.57 -19.48 -12.82
CA LEU A 120 2.41 -18.61 -12.79
C LEU A 120 1.15 -19.46 -12.99
N ARG A 121 0.22 -19.38 -12.04
CA ARG A 121 -1.07 -20.05 -12.09
C ARG A 121 -2.17 -19.03 -12.34
N LEU A 122 -3.05 -19.35 -13.30
CA LEU A 122 -4.34 -18.71 -13.51
C LEU A 122 -5.42 -19.60 -12.90
N SER A 123 -6.07 -19.11 -11.85
CA SER A 123 -7.21 -19.75 -11.21
C SER A 123 -8.49 -19.07 -11.70
N LEU A 124 -9.40 -19.85 -12.26
CA LEU A 124 -10.74 -19.43 -12.68
C LEU A 124 -11.76 -19.96 -11.68
N GLU A 125 -12.68 -19.13 -11.24
CA GLU A 125 -13.77 -19.49 -10.33
C GLU A 125 -15.11 -19.04 -10.90
N ARG A 126 -16.08 -19.96 -10.94
CA ARG A 126 -17.47 -19.72 -11.34
C ARG A 126 -18.38 -20.51 -10.42
N ASP A 127 -19.24 -19.81 -9.69
CA ASP A 127 -20.10 -20.40 -8.65
C ASP A 127 -19.25 -21.24 -7.67
N ASP A 128 -19.46 -22.56 -7.62
CA ASP A 128 -18.67 -23.51 -6.80
C ASP A 128 -17.58 -24.25 -7.59
N GLN A 129 -17.43 -23.97 -8.89
CA GLN A 129 -16.42 -24.60 -9.74
C GLN A 129 -15.11 -23.81 -9.73
N ARG A 130 -13.99 -24.54 -9.73
CA ARG A 130 -12.64 -23.97 -9.84
C ARG A 130 -11.84 -24.70 -10.89
N LEU A 131 -11.13 -23.95 -11.72
CA LEU A 131 -10.18 -24.46 -12.71
C LEU A 131 -8.83 -23.79 -12.52
N ALA A 132 -7.78 -24.59 -12.33
CA ALA A 132 -6.41 -24.12 -12.23
C ALA A 132 -5.65 -24.42 -13.53
N LEU A 133 -5.02 -23.38 -14.09
CA LEU A 133 -4.23 -23.43 -15.31
C LEU A 133 -2.82 -22.92 -15.00
N TRP A 134 -1.77 -23.68 -15.31
CA TRP A 134 -0.38 -23.28 -15.08
C TRP A 134 0.28 -22.86 -16.38
N LEU A 135 0.92 -21.70 -16.43
CA LEU A 135 1.58 -21.23 -17.63
C LEU A 135 2.78 -22.12 -17.97
N ASP A 136 2.82 -22.67 -19.18
CA ASP A 136 3.96 -23.36 -19.75
C ASP A 136 4.78 -22.43 -20.66
N GLY A 137 5.77 -21.78 -20.07
CA GLY A 137 6.65 -20.85 -20.76
C GLY A 137 7.22 -19.79 -19.84
N ASP A 138 7.82 -18.74 -20.41
CA ASP A 138 8.35 -17.62 -19.64
C ASP A 138 7.20 -16.70 -19.16
N PRO A 139 6.93 -16.63 -17.84
CA PRO A 139 5.89 -15.76 -17.30
C PRO A 139 6.11 -14.27 -17.56
N ALA A 140 7.35 -13.84 -17.80
CA ALA A 140 7.64 -12.45 -18.09
C ALA A 140 6.89 -11.93 -19.32
N THR A 141 6.67 -12.79 -20.32
CA THR A 141 5.97 -12.44 -21.57
C THR A 141 4.52 -12.05 -21.32
N LEU A 142 3.78 -12.86 -20.54
CA LEU A 142 2.41 -12.57 -20.14
C LEU A 142 2.35 -11.37 -19.19
N LEU A 143 3.19 -11.35 -18.14
CA LEU A 143 3.17 -10.29 -17.13
C LEU A 143 3.47 -8.90 -17.72
N ALA A 144 4.28 -8.80 -18.79
CA ALA A 144 4.56 -7.54 -19.47
C ALA A 144 3.35 -6.95 -20.21
N ARG A 145 2.33 -7.76 -20.53
CA ARG A 145 1.09 -7.33 -21.21
C ARG A 145 -0.07 -7.06 -20.26
N LEU A 146 0.02 -7.51 -19.02
CA LEU A 146 -1.04 -7.31 -18.04
C LEU A 146 -1.11 -5.83 -17.62
N PRO A 147 -2.32 -5.30 -17.38
CA PRO A 147 -2.48 -3.94 -16.88
C PRO A 147 -1.83 -3.79 -15.50
N PRO A 148 -1.38 -2.58 -15.14
CA PRO A 148 -0.82 -2.33 -13.82
C PRO A 148 -1.86 -2.59 -12.72
N ARG A 149 -1.38 -2.98 -11.53
CA ARG A 149 -2.24 -3.25 -10.38
C ARG A 149 -3.02 -1.98 -9.99
N PRO A 150 -4.37 -2.01 -10.02
CA PRO A 150 -5.20 -0.88 -9.59
C PRO A 150 -4.86 -0.49 -8.14
N SER A 151 -4.95 0.81 -7.82
CA SER A 151 -4.75 1.33 -6.46
C SER A 151 -5.64 0.59 -5.45
N ALA A 152 -6.94 0.43 -5.74
CA ALA A 152 -7.88 -0.30 -4.89
C ALA A 152 -7.50 -1.76 -4.59
N GLN A 153 -6.65 -2.38 -5.44
CA GLN A 153 -6.15 -3.73 -5.21
C GLN A 153 -4.82 -3.76 -4.46
N ARG A 154 -4.16 -2.63 -4.20
CA ARG A 154 -2.92 -2.54 -3.42
C ARG A 154 -3.23 -2.48 -1.92
N LEU A 155 -2.21 -2.69 -1.10
CA LEU A 155 -2.37 -2.64 0.35
C LEU A 155 -2.74 -1.21 0.76
N ALA A 156 -3.84 -1.05 1.50
CA ALA A 156 -4.17 0.21 2.15
C ALA A 156 -3.23 0.39 3.34
N ILE A 157 -2.15 1.14 3.13
CA ILE A 157 -1.20 1.46 4.20
C ILE A 157 -1.71 2.74 4.88
N PRO A 158 -2.18 2.66 6.14
CA PRO A 158 -2.55 3.85 6.89
C PRO A 158 -1.28 4.63 7.27
N LEU A 159 -1.29 5.92 7.00
CA LEU A 159 -0.23 6.85 7.36
C LEU A 159 -0.81 7.96 8.23
N ARG A 160 -0.10 8.29 9.31
CA ARG A 160 -0.47 9.36 10.23
C ARG A 160 0.02 10.70 9.67
N LEU A 161 -0.95 11.56 9.38
CA LEU A 161 -0.76 12.99 9.16
C LEU A 161 -0.89 13.72 10.49
N SER A 162 0.16 14.43 10.87
CA SER A 162 0.20 15.36 11.99
C SER A 162 0.19 16.79 11.43
N LEU A 163 -0.73 17.62 11.92
CA LEU A 163 -0.79 19.04 11.60
C LEU A 163 -0.06 19.79 12.69
N GLN A 164 1.01 20.49 12.32
CA GLN A 164 1.91 21.12 13.27
C GLN A 164 2.07 22.60 12.98
N TRP A 165 2.04 23.44 14.02
CA TRP A 165 2.74 24.70 13.92
C TRP A 165 4.24 24.43 14.03
N PRO A 166 5.06 24.96 13.11
CA PRO A 166 6.50 24.95 13.30
C PRO A 166 6.79 25.72 14.59
N GLY A 167 7.39 25.06 15.57
CA GLY A 167 7.82 25.71 16.80
C GLY A 167 9.22 26.28 16.65
N LEU A 168 9.90 26.41 17.77
CA LEU A 168 11.27 26.92 17.85
C LEU A 168 12.21 25.83 18.38
N PRO A 169 13.51 25.87 18.04
CA PRO A 169 14.49 25.10 18.79
C PRO A 169 14.50 25.60 20.24
N LEU A 170 14.35 24.66 21.18
CA LEU A 170 14.61 24.90 22.60
C LEU A 170 15.90 24.18 22.96
N ASP A 171 16.68 24.79 23.83
CA ASP A 171 17.90 24.16 24.31
C ASP A 171 17.55 23.01 25.26
N ALA A 172 18.41 22.00 25.34
CA ALA A 172 18.18 20.84 26.20
C ALA A 172 18.04 21.24 27.68
N GLY A 173 18.73 22.30 28.13
CA GLY A 173 18.56 22.86 29.47
C GLY A 173 17.13 23.38 29.71
N GLU A 174 16.59 24.17 28.78
CA GLU A 174 15.23 24.75 28.88
C GLU A 174 14.16 23.67 28.91
N LEU A 175 14.32 22.62 28.10
CA LEU A 175 13.40 21.48 28.08
C LEU A 175 13.40 20.67 29.38
N ARG A 176 14.54 20.60 30.07
CA ARG A 176 14.67 19.86 31.34
C ARG A 176 14.04 20.59 32.52
N THR A 177 13.99 21.92 32.47
CA THR A 177 13.38 22.76 33.50
C THR A 177 11.90 23.04 33.25
N LEU A 178 11.34 22.53 32.15
CA LEU A 178 9.95 22.79 31.78
C LEU A 178 8.99 22.17 32.79
N GLU A 179 8.05 22.97 33.30
CA GLU A 179 7.05 22.57 34.28
C GLU A 179 5.62 22.87 33.81
N PRO A 180 4.60 22.15 34.31
CA PRO A 180 3.20 22.54 34.11
C PRO A 180 2.94 23.97 34.58
N GLY A 181 2.37 24.79 33.70
CA GLY A 181 2.13 26.22 33.92
C GLY A 181 3.02 27.12 33.05
N ASP A 182 4.16 26.61 32.58
CA ASP A 182 5.09 27.34 31.72
C ASP A 182 4.46 27.74 30.39
N LEU A 183 4.94 28.85 29.83
CA LEU A 183 4.41 29.41 28.60
C LEU A 183 5.44 29.38 27.48
N LEU A 184 5.20 28.55 26.47
CA LEU A 184 6.01 28.47 25.26
C LEU A 184 5.44 29.42 24.20
N LEU A 185 6.14 30.52 23.92
CA LEU A 185 5.68 31.51 22.94
C LEU A 185 6.07 31.12 21.51
N LEU A 186 5.11 31.12 20.59
CA LEU A 186 5.38 30.90 19.18
C LEU A 186 6.13 32.11 18.56
N PRO A 187 6.88 31.91 17.46
CA PRO A 187 7.58 32.99 16.77
C PRO A 187 6.64 34.12 16.36
N ALA A 188 7.13 35.37 16.41
CA ALA A 188 6.33 36.54 16.07
C ALA A 188 5.76 36.43 14.64
N GLY A 189 4.48 36.75 14.48
CA GLY A 189 3.76 36.62 13.19
C GLY A 189 2.97 35.32 13.02
N HIS A 190 3.09 34.35 13.93
CA HIS A 190 2.17 33.21 13.97
C HIS A 190 0.78 33.67 14.39
N ARG A 191 -0.17 33.53 13.48
CA ARG A 191 -1.60 33.74 13.72
C ARG A 191 -2.33 32.40 13.83
N PRO A 192 -3.51 32.34 14.44
CA PRO A 192 -4.29 31.09 14.52
C PRO A 192 -4.63 30.53 13.13
N ASP A 193 -4.76 31.41 12.14
CA ASP A 193 -4.99 31.15 10.73
C ASP A 193 -3.68 31.00 9.92
N ALA A 194 -2.52 30.91 10.55
CA ALA A 194 -1.27 30.66 9.84
C ALA A 194 -1.27 29.26 9.21
N ALA A 195 -0.60 29.13 8.07
CA ALA A 195 -0.41 27.84 7.42
C ALA A 195 0.28 26.84 8.35
N LEU A 196 -0.28 25.64 8.42
CA LEU A 196 0.20 24.50 9.19
C LEU A 196 1.21 23.70 8.37
N LEU A 197 2.16 23.07 9.05
CA LEU A 197 3.02 22.06 8.46
C LEU A 197 2.35 20.68 8.59
N GLY A 198 1.99 20.08 7.47
CA GLY A 198 1.57 18.68 7.38
C GLY A 198 2.79 17.77 7.44
N VAL A 199 2.85 16.93 8.47
CA VAL A 199 3.94 15.97 8.72
C VAL A 199 3.40 14.55 8.59
N LEU A 200 3.90 13.78 7.63
CA LEU A 200 3.55 12.37 7.43
C LEU A 200 4.60 11.47 8.08
N GLU A 201 4.20 10.63 9.03
CA GLU A 201 5.10 9.71 9.74
C GLU A 201 6.39 10.38 10.25
N GLY A 202 6.28 11.61 10.76
CA GLY A 202 7.39 12.41 11.27
C GLY A 202 8.22 13.14 10.23
N ARG A 203 7.84 13.11 8.94
CA ARG A 203 8.53 13.82 7.86
C ARG A 203 7.68 14.98 7.32
N PRO A 204 8.23 16.20 7.18
CA PRO A 204 7.55 17.30 6.50
C PRO A 204 7.08 16.87 5.11
N TRP A 205 5.81 17.12 4.80
CA TRP A 205 5.18 16.68 3.56
C TRP A 205 4.54 17.84 2.78
N ALA A 206 3.77 18.69 3.45
CA ALA A 206 3.03 19.77 2.78
C ALA A 206 2.83 20.97 3.70
N ARG A 207 2.64 22.16 3.14
CA ARG A 207 2.02 23.28 3.85
C ARG A 207 0.53 23.27 3.60
N CYS A 208 -0.24 23.44 4.67
CA CYS A 208 -1.67 23.30 4.64
C CYS A 208 -2.34 24.53 5.28
N GLN A 209 -3.38 25.05 4.64
CA GLN A 209 -4.23 26.08 5.21
C GLN A 209 -5.47 25.43 5.83
N LEU A 210 -5.77 25.75 7.08
CA LEU A 210 -6.99 25.28 7.71
C LEU A 210 -8.11 26.33 7.56
N HIS A 211 -9.22 25.89 6.98
CA HIS A 211 -10.47 26.63 6.85
C HIS A 211 -11.55 25.92 7.65
N SER A 212 -11.72 26.28 8.93
CA SER A 212 -12.63 25.61 9.87
C SER A 212 -12.31 24.12 10.06
N THR A 213 -12.95 23.24 9.28
CA THR A 213 -12.71 21.80 9.23
C THR A 213 -12.08 21.35 7.91
N GLN A 214 -11.86 22.22 6.94
CA GLN A 214 -11.28 21.85 5.65
C GLN A 214 -9.79 22.20 5.61
N LEU A 215 -8.96 21.21 5.33
CA LEU A 215 -7.53 21.37 5.15
C LEU A 215 -7.22 21.51 3.65
N GLU A 216 -6.81 22.70 3.23
CA GLU A 216 -6.34 22.95 1.86
C GLU A 216 -4.83 22.75 1.78
N LEU A 217 -4.37 21.97 0.81
CA LEU A 217 -2.93 21.82 0.55
C LEU A 217 -2.43 23.01 -0.28
N LEU A 218 -1.49 23.80 0.25
CA LEU A 218 -0.92 24.95 -0.44
C LEU A 218 0.24 24.56 -1.35
N ASP A 219 1.17 23.79 -0.79
CA ASP A 219 2.36 23.28 -1.47
C ASP A 219 2.79 21.94 -0.86
N MET A 220 3.58 21.19 -1.61
CA MET A 220 4.17 19.93 -1.16
C MET A 220 5.68 20.17 -1.09
N HIS A 221 6.27 19.94 0.08
CA HIS A 221 7.70 20.16 0.27
C HIS A 221 8.50 19.04 -0.39
N ASP A 222 9.43 19.41 -1.27
CA ASP A 222 10.58 18.57 -1.57
C ASP A 222 11.57 18.70 -0.41
N THR A 223 11.74 17.61 0.32
CA THR A 223 12.54 17.55 1.55
C THR A 223 13.98 18.00 1.31
N HIS A 224 14.34 19.23 1.70
CA HIS A 224 15.70 19.58 2.08
C HIS A 224 15.68 20.82 2.99
N SER A 225 15.94 20.62 4.28
CA SER A 225 16.81 21.50 5.06
C SER A 225 17.18 20.79 6.35
N LEU A 226 18.33 20.13 6.37
CA LEU A 226 19.05 19.86 7.60
C LEU A 226 19.79 21.16 7.90
N ALA A 227 19.47 21.82 9.02
CA ALA A 227 20.23 22.99 9.47
C ALA A 227 21.63 22.51 9.85
N ASP A 228 22.65 23.21 9.33
CA ASP A 228 24.06 22.97 9.59
C ASP A 228 24.39 23.20 11.08
N GLY A 229 25.20 22.29 11.63
CA GLY A 229 25.58 22.30 13.04
C GLY A 229 26.63 23.34 13.36
N GLU A 230 26.38 24.12 14.42
CA GLU A 230 27.41 24.86 15.15
C GLU A 230 28.10 23.94 16.16
N ASP A 231 29.35 24.27 16.51
CA ASP A 231 30.21 23.50 17.39
C ASP A 231 29.58 23.30 18.78
N LEU A 232 29.09 22.08 19.03
CA LEU A 232 28.53 21.64 20.31
C LEU A 232 29.63 21.57 21.38
N HIS A 233 29.66 22.54 22.28
CA HIS A 233 30.60 22.55 23.40
C HIS A 233 29.99 21.93 24.69
N GLU A 234 28.66 21.91 24.84
CA GLU A 234 27.94 21.35 25.99
C GLU A 234 26.57 20.74 25.58
N LEU A 235 26.18 19.61 26.17
CA LEU A 235 24.93 18.90 25.83
C LEU A 235 23.67 19.72 26.17
N ASP A 236 23.72 20.59 27.17
CA ASP A 236 22.58 21.42 27.58
C ASP A 236 22.28 22.53 26.57
N GLN A 237 23.22 22.86 25.67
CA GLN A 237 23.08 23.84 24.59
C GLN A 237 22.67 23.21 23.25
N LEU A 238 22.31 21.92 23.25
CA LEU A 238 21.86 21.22 22.05
C LEU A 238 20.49 21.79 21.62
N PRO A 239 20.37 22.42 20.42
CA PRO A 239 19.09 22.93 19.95
C PRO A 239 18.18 21.76 19.56
N ILE A 240 17.09 21.57 20.30
CA ILE A 240 16.11 20.52 20.07
C ILE A 240 14.87 21.15 19.41
N PRO A 241 14.51 20.75 18.17
CA PRO A 241 13.35 21.30 17.49
C PRO A 241 12.07 20.86 18.21
N VAL A 242 11.34 21.86 18.71
CA VAL A 242 10.01 21.68 19.29
C VAL A 242 8.97 22.09 18.27
N SER A 243 7.91 21.30 18.14
CA SER A 243 6.74 21.60 17.32
C SER A 243 5.45 21.36 18.10
N PHE A 244 4.37 21.96 17.62
CA PHE A 244 3.09 21.93 18.30
C PHE A 244 2.06 21.24 17.40
N GLU A 245 1.73 19.99 17.71
CA GLU A 245 0.70 19.21 17.00
C GLU A 245 -0.68 19.67 17.46
N VAL A 246 -1.44 20.23 16.53
CA VAL A 246 -2.78 20.78 16.76
C VAL A 246 -3.89 19.84 16.31
N GLY A 247 -3.55 18.89 15.44
CA GLY A 247 -4.50 17.92 14.91
C GLY A 247 -3.77 16.74 14.30
N ARG A 248 -4.49 15.62 14.22
CA ARG A 248 -3.99 14.40 13.61
C ARG A 248 -5.07 13.73 12.79
N ARG A 249 -4.65 13.07 11.73
CA ARG A 249 -5.53 12.23 10.93
C ARG A 249 -4.77 11.03 10.38
N THR A 250 -5.45 9.90 10.28
CA THR A 250 -4.92 8.75 9.56
C THR A 250 -5.48 8.77 8.15
N LEU A 251 -4.61 8.81 7.16
CA LEU A 251 -4.96 8.79 5.75
C LEU A 251 -4.34 7.55 5.10
N ASP A 252 -5.03 6.95 4.14
CA ASP A 252 -4.42 5.86 3.40
C ASP A 252 -3.42 6.39 2.36
N LEU A 253 -2.40 5.58 2.07
CA LEU A 253 -1.39 5.92 1.06
C LEU A 253 -2.02 6.23 -0.31
N HIS A 254 -3.18 5.63 -0.62
CA HIS A 254 -3.89 5.88 -1.86
C HIS A 254 -4.46 7.29 -1.94
N THR A 255 -5.19 7.73 -0.93
CA THR A 255 -5.71 9.10 -0.84
C THR A 255 -4.53 10.07 -0.90
N LEU A 256 -3.48 9.85 -0.11
CA LEU A 256 -2.29 10.70 -0.13
C LEU A 256 -1.65 10.80 -1.52
N SER A 257 -1.60 9.69 -2.28
CA SER A 257 -1.05 9.69 -3.65
C SER A 257 -1.89 10.44 -4.68
N THR A 258 -3.16 10.71 -4.38
CA THR A 258 -4.05 11.49 -5.27
C THR A 258 -4.09 12.98 -4.95
N LEU A 259 -3.54 13.39 -3.81
CA LEU A 259 -3.56 14.79 -3.40
C LEU A 259 -2.52 15.61 -4.15
N GLN A 260 -2.90 16.86 -4.42
CA GLN A 260 -2.09 17.87 -5.09
C GLN A 260 -2.37 19.25 -4.46
N PRO A 261 -1.52 20.26 -4.67
CA PRO A 261 -1.84 21.63 -4.28
C PRO A 261 -3.24 22.06 -4.76
N GLY A 262 -4.00 22.69 -3.87
CA GLY A 262 -5.43 23.02 -4.04
C GLY A 262 -6.41 21.92 -3.65
N SER A 263 -5.94 20.72 -3.25
CA SER A 263 -6.82 19.67 -2.76
C SER A 263 -7.36 20.03 -1.37
N LEU A 264 -8.65 19.75 -1.15
CA LEU A 264 -9.32 19.95 0.13
C LEU A 264 -9.50 18.60 0.84
N LEU A 265 -9.23 18.58 2.13
CA LEU A 265 -9.34 17.39 2.97
C LEU A 265 -10.14 17.72 4.23
N ASP A 266 -11.32 17.10 4.38
CA ASP A 266 -12.20 17.36 5.53
C ASP A 266 -11.64 16.72 6.80
N LEU A 267 -11.42 17.48 7.86
CA LEU A 267 -11.06 16.96 9.18
C LEU A 267 -12.32 16.46 9.89
N ASP A 268 -12.18 15.33 10.59
CA ASP A 268 -13.32 14.66 11.26
C ASP A 268 -13.84 15.48 12.48
N SER A 269 -13.03 16.40 12.98
CA SER A 269 -13.38 17.38 14.01
C SER A 269 -12.62 18.70 13.81
N ALA A 270 -13.13 19.78 14.39
CA ALA A 270 -12.34 20.99 14.55
C ALA A 270 -11.10 20.69 15.42
N LEU A 271 -10.06 21.52 15.29
CA LEU A 271 -8.94 21.46 16.20
C LEU A 271 -9.42 21.96 17.57
N ASP A 272 -9.46 21.07 18.55
CA ASP A 272 -9.74 21.44 19.93
C ASP A 272 -8.55 22.25 20.46
N GLY A 273 -8.78 23.26 21.31
CA GLY A 273 -7.72 24.17 21.80
C GLY A 273 -6.60 23.51 22.61
N GLU A 274 -6.64 22.19 22.76
CA GLU A 274 -5.58 21.35 23.31
C GLU A 274 -4.52 21.06 22.24
N VAL A 275 -3.25 21.29 22.59
CA VAL A 275 -2.11 21.19 21.69
C VAL A 275 -1.10 20.21 22.26
N ARG A 276 -0.58 19.31 21.44
CA ARG A 276 0.49 18.39 21.85
C ARG A 276 1.84 19.04 21.58
N ILE A 277 2.69 19.02 22.60
CA ILE A 277 4.07 19.53 22.51
C ILE A 277 4.95 18.37 22.07
N LEU A 278 5.60 18.51 20.92
CA LEU A 278 6.47 17.50 20.33
C LEU A 278 7.92 18.00 20.32
N ALA A 279 8.86 17.15 20.73
CA ALA A 279 10.29 17.36 20.48
C ALA A 279 10.80 16.19 19.64
N ASN A 280 11.49 16.49 18.53
CA ASN A 280 11.92 15.46 17.56
C ASN A 280 10.78 14.49 17.18
N GLN A 281 9.56 15.03 16.97
CA GLN A 281 8.36 14.26 16.64
C GLN A 281 7.88 13.27 17.72
N ARG A 282 8.46 13.32 18.93
CA ARG A 282 8.01 12.57 20.11
C ARG A 282 7.21 13.50 21.03
N CYS A 283 6.08 13.01 21.52
CA CYS A 283 5.23 13.82 22.38
C CYS A 283 5.83 13.95 23.78
N LEU A 284 6.16 15.18 24.16
CA LEU A 284 6.65 15.54 25.49
C LEU A 284 5.52 15.87 26.46
N GLY A 285 4.39 16.36 25.95
CA GLY A 285 3.32 16.84 26.82
C GLY A 285 2.10 17.35 26.07
N ILE A 286 1.19 17.89 26.85
CA ILE A 286 -0.01 18.58 26.42
C ILE A 286 0.06 20.02 26.93
N GLY A 287 -0.45 20.94 26.14
CA GLY A 287 -0.68 22.32 26.53
C GLY A 287 -2.00 22.85 26.00
N GLU A 288 -2.35 24.05 26.45
CA GLU A 288 -3.49 24.81 25.96
C GLU A 288 -3.01 26.01 25.13
N LEU A 289 -3.71 26.29 24.03
CA LEU A 289 -3.43 27.49 23.25
C LEU A 289 -3.84 28.74 24.04
N VAL A 290 -2.90 29.66 24.22
CA VAL A 290 -3.15 30.95 24.87
C VAL A 290 -2.71 32.10 23.97
N ARG A 291 -3.43 33.21 24.04
CA ARG A 291 -3.08 34.45 23.34
C ARG A 291 -2.54 35.46 24.35
N LEU A 292 -1.31 35.91 24.13
CA LEU A 292 -0.67 36.97 24.89
C LEU A 292 -0.49 38.19 23.98
N GLN A 293 -1.38 39.18 24.13
CA GLN A 293 -1.45 40.35 23.23
C GLN A 293 -1.61 39.91 21.77
N ASP A 294 -0.63 40.21 20.92
CA ASP A 294 -0.62 39.86 19.49
C ASP A 294 0.17 38.57 19.19
N ARG A 295 0.59 37.82 20.23
CA ARG A 295 1.33 36.56 20.09
C ARG A 295 0.53 35.36 20.56
N LEU A 296 0.67 34.26 19.85
CA LEU A 296 0.22 32.96 20.32
C LEU A 296 1.30 32.29 21.16
N GLY A 297 0.86 31.52 22.14
CA GLY A 297 1.71 30.63 22.91
C GLY A 297 0.95 29.38 23.32
N VAL A 298 1.68 28.41 23.84
CA VAL A 298 1.14 27.17 24.40
C VAL A 298 1.51 27.15 25.86
N ARG A 299 0.51 27.17 26.74
CA ARG A 299 0.73 26.95 28.17
C ARG A 299 0.80 25.46 28.41
N VAL A 300 1.90 24.99 28.99
CA VAL A 300 2.08 23.59 29.36
C VAL A 300 1.05 23.22 30.42
N THR A 301 0.19 22.24 30.16
CA THR A 301 -0.79 21.74 31.13
C THR A 301 -0.34 20.43 31.75
N ARG A 302 0.39 19.61 30.98
CA ARG A 302 0.90 18.31 31.43
C ARG A 302 2.15 17.93 30.67
N LEU A 303 3.14 17.37 31.36
CA LEU A 303 4.33 16.76 30.75
C LEU A 303 4.30 15.24 30.95
N PHE A 304 4.88 14.51 30.00
CA PHE A 304 5.02 13.06 30.01
C PHE A 304 6.51 12.72 30.25
N GLY A 305 6.78 11.74 31.10
CA GLY A 305 8.15 11.29 31.38
C GLY A 305 8.85 11.97 32.56
N HIS A 306 8.17 12.87 33.28
CA HIS A 306 8.50 13.17 34.68
C HIS A 306 7.91 12.06 35.56
N ASP A 307 8.45 10.84 35.49
CA ASP A 307 8.28 9.90 36.59
C ASP A 307 9.27 10.32 37.68
N GLU A 308 8.73 10.63 38.85
CA GLU A 308 9.47 10.94 40.08
C GLU A 308 10.56 9.89 40.34
N ALA A 309 11.79 10.36 40.55
CA ALA A 309 12.84 9.62 41.23
C ALA A 309 12.94 10.11 42.69
#